data_AF-A0A2P6R213-F1
#
_entry.id   AF-A0A2P6R213-F1
#
_cell.length_a   1.000
_cell.length_b   1.000
_cell.length_c   1.000
_cell.angle_alpha   90.00
_cell.angle_beta   90.00
_cell.angle_gamma   90.00
#
_symmetry.space_group_name_H-M   'P 1'
#
loop_
_entity.id
_entity.type
_entity.pdbx_description
1 polymer ?
#
loop_
_entity_poly.entity_id
_entity_poly.type
_entity_poly.pdbx_seq_one_letter_code
_entity_poly.pdbx_strand_id
1 'polypeptide(L)'
;MLKISEAGVSGLVVPDVPFEETQLLRMEAAKNGIELVLLTTPTNTRDRMKDTVQDSEGFVYQVSTVGVIGAVKEATNKAVAVGFGLSTPEHVKQVAEWGADGVIVGSAILKVLGEARSPLQGLREFETFTKSFKSALH
;
A
#
# COMPACT_ATOMS: atom_id res chain seq x y z
N MET A 1 8.64 -9.58 -17.02
CA MET A 1 8.45 -8.15 -16.71
C MET A 1 8.20 -7.28 -17.96
N LEU A 2 8.80 -7.58 -19.11
CA LEU A 2 8.60 -6.83 -20.37
C LEU A 2 7.15 -6.41 -20.66
N LYS A 3 6.20 -7.36 -20.68
CA LYS A 3 4.79 -7.04 -20.98
C LYS A 3 4.15 -6.02 -20.03
N ILE A 4 4.49 -6.05 -18.74
CA ILE A 4 3.91 -5.10 -17.78
C ILE A 4 4.60 -3.73 -17.87
N SER A 5 5.90 -3.71 -18.18
CA SER A 5 6.65 -2.48 -18.44
C SER A 5 6.14 -1.78 -19.70
N GLU A 6 5.93 -2.52 -20.79
CA GLU A 6 5.34 -2.01 -22.04
C GLU A 6 3.90 -1.48 -21.85
N ALA A 7 3.16 -2.03 -20.89
CA ALA A 7 1.83 -1.55 -20.52
C ALA A 7 1.85 -0.27 -19.66
N GLY A 8 3.03 0.22 -19.27
CA GLY A 8 3.20 1.45 -18.47
C GLY A 8 3.01 1.25 -16.97
N VAL A 9 3.08 0.01 -16.46
CA VAL A 9 3.03 -0.26 -15.02
C VAL A 9 4.27 0.32 -14.34
N SER A 10 4.09 1.09 -13.26
CA SER A 10 5.21 1.69 -12.52
C SER A 10 5.70 0.85 -11.34
N GLY A 11 4.83 0.03 -10.75
CA GLY A 11 5.16 -0.75 -9.57
C GLY A 11 4.36 -2.04 -9.47
N LEU A 12 4.85 -2.95 -8.62
CA LEU A 12 4.29 -4.28 -8.43
C LEU A 12 4.26 -4.63 -6.93
N VAL A 13 3.16 -5.24 -6.50
CA VAL A 13 3.00 -5.86 -5.17
C VAL A 13 2.72 -7.34 -5.38
N VAL A 14 3.50 -8.22 -4.77
CA VAL A 14 3.27 -9.68 -4.81
C VAL A 14 3.21 -10.21 -3.37
N PRO A 15 2.01 -10.33 -2.78
CA PRO A 15 1.87 -10.58 -1.34
C PRO A 15 2.28 -11.99 -0.91
N ASP A 16 2.13 -12.98 -1.78
CA ASP A 16 2.31 -14.40 -1.43
C ASP A 16 3.74 -14.92 -1.64
N VAL A 17 4.70 -14.06 -2.00
CA VAL A 17 6.11 -14.44 -2.17
C VAL A 17 6.88 -14.09 -0.89
N PRO A 18 7.46 -15.08 -0.18
CA PRO A 18 8.31 -14.82 0.98
C PRO A 18 9.49 -13.91 0.61
N PHE A 19 9.91 -13.06 1.55
CA PHE A 19 10.97 -12.08 1.33
C PHE A 19 12.24 -12.68 0.72
N GLU A 20 12.63 -13.86 1.19
CA GLU A 20 13.82 -14.61 0.76
C GLU A 20 13.73 -15.04 -0.72
N GLU A 21 12.52 -15.31 -1.20
CA GLU A 21 12.25 -15.74 -2.58
C GLU A 21 12.07 -14.55 -3.52
N THR A 22 11.97 -13.31 -3.00
CA THR A 22 11.79 -12.11 -3.83
C THR A 22 13.03 -11.72 -4.61
N GLN A 23 14.23 -12.23 -4.31
CA GLN A 23 15.48 -11.74 -4.89
C GLN A 23 15.47 -11.77 -6.43
N LEU A 24 15.04 -12.88 -7.03
CA LEU A 24 14.92 -13.00 -8.50
C LEU A 24 13.89 -12.02 -9.06
N LEU A 25 12.76 -11.85 -8.36
CA LEU A 25 11.70 -10.93 -8.75
C LEU A 25 12.14 -9.47 -8.68
N ARG A 26 12.88 -9.08 -7.63
CA ARG A 26 13.46 -7.75 -7.44
C ARG A 26 14.44 -7.40 -8.55
N MET A 27 15.37 -8.32 -8.86
CA MET A 27 16.33 -8.10 -9.95
C MET A 27 15.62 -7.93 -11.29
N GLU A 28 14.60 -8.75 -11.57
CA GLU A 28 13.86 -8.67 -12.83
C GLU A 28 12.98 -7.42 -12.90
N ALA A 29 12.35 -7.00 -11.79
CA ALA A 29 11.59 -5.75 -11.70
C ALA A 29 12.50 -4.54 -11.96
N ALA A 30 13.65 -4.46 -11.27
CA ALA A 30 14.61 -3.37 -11.40
C ALA A 30 15.16 -3.24 -12.84
N LYS A 31 15.48 -4.35 -13.50
CA LYS A 31 15.93 -4.35 -14.91
C LYS A 31 14.92 -3.73 -15.88
N ASN A 32 13.63 -3.77 -15.54
CA ASN A 32 12.54 -3.28 -16.38
C ASN A 32 11.94 -1.98 -15.84
N GLY A 33 12.59 -1.32 -14.86
CA GLY A 33 12.12 -0.07 -14.28
C GLY A 33 10.82 -0.18 -13.47
N ILE A 34 10.52 -1.37 -12.94
CA ILE A 34 9.34 -1.62 -12.11
C ILE A 34 9.75 -1.58 -10.64
N GLU A 35 9.09 -0.73 -9.85
CA GLU A 35 9.28 -0.67 -8.40
C GLU A 35 8.58 -1.86 -7.72
N LEU A 36 9.35 -2.81 -7.18
CA LEU A 36 8.76 -3.88 -6.37
C LEU A 36 8.53 -3.37 -4.94
N VAL A 37 7.27 -3.15 -4.60
CA VAL A 37 6.83 -2.73 -3.26
C VAL A 37 6.70 -3.98 -2.39
N LEU A 38 7.44 -4.00 -1.28
CA LEU A 38 7.41 -5.07 -0.30
C LEU A 38 6.52 -4.74 0.89
N LEU A 39 6.01 -5.79 1.53
CA LEU A 39 5.09 -5.71 2.64
C LEU A 39 5.81 -5.98 3.96
N THR A 40 5.50 -5.19 4.97
CA THR A 40 5.86 -5.46 6.37
C THR A 40 4.59 -5.61 7.21
N THR A 41 4.63 -6.50 8.19
CA THR A 41 3.50 -6.81 9.08
C THR A 41 3.93 -6.63 10.54
N PRO A 42 2.98 -6.44 11.47
CA PRO A 42 3.29 -6.38 12.90
C PRO A 42 3.89 -7.67 13.48
N THR A 43 3.81 -8.79 12.75
CA THR A 43 4.36 -10.08 13.15
C THR A 43 5.79 -10.30 12.67
N ASN A 44 6.33 -9.42 11.81
CA ASN A 44 7.73 -9.51 11.41
C ASN A 44 8.67 -9.19 12.58
N THR A 45 9.80 -9.91 12.64
CA THR A 45 10.89 -9.54 13.55
C THR A 45 11.49 -8.20 13.13
N ARG A 46 12.18 -7.51 14.06
CA ARG A 46 12.82 -6.23 13.75
C ARG A 46 13.85 -6.34 12.63
N ASP A 47 14.60 -7.44 12.58
CA ASP A 47 15.60 -7.68 11.54
C ASP A 47 14.94 -7.96 10.18
N ARG A 48 13.88 -8.78 10.15
CA ARG A 48 13.10 -8.99 8.91
C ARG A 48 12.48 -7.69 8.40
N MET A 49 11.94 -6.85 9.29
CA MET A 49 11.41 -5.54 8.92
C MET A 49 12.51 -4.66 8.30
N LYS A 50 13.71 -4.60 8.91
CA LYS A 50 14.85 -3.84 8.36
C LYS A 50 15.25 -4.31 6.96
N ASP A 51 15.37 -5.63 6.77
CA ASP A 51 15.70 -6.20 5.46
C ASP A 51 14.63 -5.82 4.42
N THR A 52 13.35 -5.96 4.78
CA THR A 52 12.21 -5.60 3.92
C THR A 52 12.23 -4.12 3.53
N VAL A 53 12.40 -3.19 4.49
CA VAL A 53 12.38 -1.75 4.18
C VAL A 53 13.58 -1.30 3.36
N GLN A 54 14.73 -1.95 3.56
CA GLN A 54 15.94 -1.70 2.77
C GLN A 54 15.73 -2.09 1.31
N ASP A 55 15.06 -3.22 1.07
CA ASP A 55 14.91 -3.84 -0.24
C ASP A 55 13.63 -3.46 -0.99
N SER A 56 12.68 -2.80 -0.33
CA SER A 56 11.43 -2.30 -0.95
C SER A 56 11.71 -1.09 -1.83
N GLU A 57 11.11 -1.03 -3.02
CA GLU A 57 11.21 0.12 -3.93
C GLU A 57 9.90 0.93 -3.95
N GLY A 58 10.00 2.21 -4.31
CA GLY A 58 8.89 3.17 -4.30
C GLY A 58 8.45 3.57 -2.88
N PHE A 59 7.80 2.66 -2.17
CA PHE A 59 7.37 2.83 -0.79
C PHE A 59 7.41 1.49 -0.03
N VAL A 60 7.20 1.53 1.28
CA VAL A 60 7.01 0.34 2.11
C VAL A 60 5.52 0.17 2.38
N TYR A 61 4.95 -0.98 2.04
CA TYR A 61 3.56 -1.30 2.36
C TYR A 61 3.49 -1.86 3.79
N GLN A 62 3.05 -1.06 4.74
CA GLN A 62 2.72 -1.52 6.09
C GLN A 62 1.31 -2.11 6.11
N VAL A 63 1.21 -3.41 6.34
CA VAL A 63 -0.06 -4.10 6.55
C VAL A 63 -0.50 -3.87 7.99
N SER A 64 -1.77 -3.52 8.20
CA SER A 64 -2.38 -3.24 9.51
C SER A 64 -2.14 -1.83 10.03
N THR A 65 -3.15 -1.36 10.76
CA THR A 65 -3.23 -0.06 11.43
C THR A 65 -2.51 -0.05 12.79
N VAL A 66 -2.04 -1.19 13.29
CA VAL A 66 -1.54 -1.29 14.67
C VAL A 66 -0.10 -0.78 14.78
N GLY A 67 0.10 0.39 15.41
CA GLY A 67 1.19 0.75 16.33
C GLY A 67 2.67 0.61 15.92
N VAL A 68 2.99 0.10 14.72
CA VAL A 68 4.37 -0.20 14.31
C VAL A 68 4.92 0.77 13.25
N ILE A 69 4.12 1.73 12.79
CA ILE A 69 4.51 2.72 11.77
C ILE A 69 5.79 3.46 12.20
N GLY A 70 5.87 3.88 13.47
CA GLY A 70 7.05 4.55 14.01
C GLY A 70 8.32 3.71 13.90
N ALA A 71 8.26 2.43 14.25
CA ALA A 71 9.41 1.52 14.17
C ALA A 71 9.89 1.29 12.73
N VAL A 72 8.97 1.29 11.75
CA VAL A 72 9.31 1.22 10.33
C VAL A 72 9.97 2.52 9.87
N LYS A 73 9.42 3.68 10.25
CA LYS A 73 9.99 4.98 9.91
C LYS A 73 11.35 5.24 10.56
N GLU A 74 11.63 4.64 11.72
CA GLU A 74 12.98 4.65 12.31
C GLU A 74 14.01 3.85 11.48
N ALA A 75 13.55 2.87 10.70
CA ALA A 75 14.42 1.98 9.93
C ALA A 75 14.61 2.41 8.46
N THR A 76 13.82 3.35 7.96
CA THR A 76 13.92 3.82 6.57
C THR A 76 13.45 5.27 6.38
N ASN A 77 14.02 5.94 5.38
CA ASN A 77 13.55 7.25 4.92
C ASN A 77 12.55 7.14 3.75
N LYS A 78 12.23 5.92 3.30
CA LYS A 78 11.23 5.69 2.25
C LYS A 78 9.83 5.98 2.80
N ALA A 79 8.92 6.38 1.90
CA ALA A 79 7.51 6.57 2.27
C ALA A 79 6.92 5.27 2.82
N VAL A 80 6.13 5.37 3.88
CA VAL A 80 5.40 4.24 4.48
C VAL A 80 3.91 4.42 4.20
N ALA A 81 3.35 3.56 3.36
CA ALA A 81 1.92 3.54 3.10
C ALA A 81 1.26 2.43 3.91
N VAL A 82 0.15 2.75 4.58
CA VAL A 82 -0.56 1.79 5.44
C VAL A 82 -1.84 1.33 4.75
N GLY A 83 -2.08 0.03 4.78
CA GLY A 83 -3.31 -0.56 4.26
C GLY A 83 -3.87 -1.64 5.19
N PHE A 84 -4.94 -2.28 4.72
CA PHE A 84 -5.68 -3.36 5.39
C PHE A 84 -6.72 -2.85 6.43
N GLY A 85 -8.01 -3.06 6.15
CA GLY A 85 -9.11 -2.73 7.07
C GLY A 85 -9.55 -1.26 7.12
N LEU A 86 -9.01 -0.41 6.25
CA LEU A 86 -9.36 1.02 6.19
C LEU A 86 -10.65 1.22 5.40
N SER A 87 -11.68 1.79 6.03
CA SER A 87 -13.03 1.89 5.45
C SER A 87 -13.78 3.17 5.80
N THR A 88 -13.24 4.03 6.67
CA THR A 88 -13.83 5.32 7.02
C THR A 88 -12.80 6.46 6.94
N PRO A 89 -13.25 7.71 6.75
CA PRO A 89 -12.38 8.89 6.84
C PRO A 89 -11.63 9.00 8.18
N GLU A 90 -12.24 8.56 9.29
CA GLU A 90 -11.61 8.55 10.61
C GLU A 90 -10.41 7.59 10.67
N HIS A 91 -10.50 6.42 10.03
CA HIS A 91 -9.34 5.52 9.93
C HIS A 91 -8.19 6.18 9.17
N VAL A 92 -8.49 6.91 8.09
CA VAL A 92 -7.48 7.62 7.29
C VAL A 92 -6.80 8.71 8.11
N LYS A 93 -7.59 9.53 8.80
CA LYS A 93 -7.07 10.58 9.69
C LYS A 93 -6.18 10.01 10.78
N GLN A 94 -6.65 8.96 11.46
CA GLN A 94 -5.90 8.30 12.54
C GLN A 94 -4.55 7.75 12.06
N VAL A 95 -4.53 7.10 10.90
CA VAL A 95 -3.29 6.55 10.32
C VAL A 95 -2.32 7.65 9.89
N ALA A 96 -2.82 8.76 9.35
CA ALA A 96 -2.01 9.93 9.05
C ALA A 96 -1.42 10.57 10.33
N GLU A 97 -2.21 10.68 11.40
CA GLU A 97 -1.76 11.17 12.71
C GLU A 97 -0.66 10.29 13.33
N TRP A 98 -0.67 8.98 13.05
CA TRP A 98 0.41 8.07 13.44
C TRP A 98 1.67 8.17 12.58
N GLY A 99 1.67 9.04 11.57
CA GLY A 99 2.84 9.38 10.78
C GLY A 99 3.01 8.60 9.48
N ALA A 100 1.96 7.91 8.99
CA ALA A 100 1.98 7.29 7.67
C ALA A 100 2.10 8.35 6.56
N ASP A 101 2.85 8.03 5.51
CA ASP A 101 3.03 8.90 4.34
C ASP A 101 1.96 8.63 3.27
N GLY A 102 1.21 7.52 3.40
CA GLY A 102 0.11 7.16 2.51
C GLY A 102 -0.89 6.19 3.13
N VAL A 103 -2.09 6.13 2.54
CA VAL A 103 -3.19 5.27 2.98
C VAL A 103 -3.74 4.47 1.78
N ILE A 104 -3.89 3.16 1.95
CA ILE A 104 -4.34 2.24 0.91
C ILE A 104 -5.70 1.64 1.29
N VAL A 105 -6.69 1.87 0.43
CA VAL A 105 -8.11 1.49 0.64
C VAL A 105 -8.55 0.61 -0.51
N GLY A 106 -9.02 -0.60 -0.21
CA GLY A 106 -9.43 -1.58 -1.22
C GLY A 106 -10.88 -2.01 -1.05
N SER A 107 -11.15 -2.87 -0.05
CA SER A 107 -12.45 -3.49 0.17
C SER A 107 -13.61 -2.51 0.30
N ALA A 108 -13.40 -1.35 0.94
CA ALA A 108 -14.43 -0.33 1.08
C ALA A 108 -14.81 0.32 -0.27
N ILE A 109 -13.83 0.56 -1.15
CA ILE A 109 -14.07 1.04 -2.51
C ILE A 109 -14.84 -0.01 -3.32
N LEU A 110 -14.42 -1.28 -3.24
CA LEU A 110 -15.10 -2.37 -3.94
C LEU A 110 -16.55 -2.53 -3.47
N LYS A 111 -16.81 -2.35 -2.17
CA LYS A 111 -18.16 -2.38 -1.60
C LYS A 111 -19.05 -1.27 -2.19
N VAL A 112 -18.56 -0.03 -2.21
CA VAL A 112 -19.28 1.11 -2.80
C VAL A 112 -19.63 0.85 -4.26
N LEU A 113 -18.66 0.38 -5.05
CA LEU A 113 -18.90 0.09 -6.47
C LEU A 113 -19.84 -1.11 -6.68
N GLY A 114 -19.70 -2.16 -5.86
CA GLY A 114 -20.43 -3.42 -6.01
C GLY A 114 -21.87 -3.39 -5.51
N GLU A 115 -22.18 -2.53 -4.53
CA GLU A 115 -23.54 -2.40 -3.96
C GLU A 115 -24.41 -1.37 -4.70
N ALA A 116 -23.83 -0.60 -5.64
CA ALA A 116 -24.55 0.41 -6.40
C ALA A 116 -25.59 -0.21 -7.34
N ARG A 117 -26.74 0.48 -7.51
CA ARG A 117 -27.84 -0.03 -8.36
C ARG A 117 -27.55 0.05 -9.86
N SER A 118 -26.53 0.82 -10.26
CA SER A 118 -26.08 0.94 -11.64
C SER A 118 -24.62 1.40 -11.71
N PRO A 119 -23.91 1.16 -12.83
CA PRO A 119 -22.53 1.64 -13.00
C PRO A 119 -22.38 3.15 -12.81
N LEU A 120 -23.31 3.95 -13.34
CA LEU A 120 -23.25 5.41 -13.21
C LEU A 120 -23.45 5.88 -11.76
N GLN A 121 -24.35 5.24 -11.02
CA GLN A 121 -24.52 5.52 -9.59
C GLN A 121 -23.25 5.12 -8.81
N GLY A 122 -22.68 3.96 -9.10
CA GLY A 122 -21.44 3.49 -8.46
C GLY A 122 -20.28 4.46 -8.65
N LEU A 123 -20.13 5.04 -9.85
CA LEU A 123 -19.11 6.07 -10.10
C LEU A 123 -19.33 7.34 -9.28
N ARG A 124 -20.58 7.79 -9.12
CA ARG A 124 -20.91 8.97 -8.30
C ARG A 124 -20.66 8.72 -6.81
N GLU A 125 -21.03 7.55 -6.31
CA GLU A 125 -20.79 7.15 -4.92
C GLU A 125 -19.30 6.98 -4.66
N PHE A 126 -18.56 6.36 -5.59
CA PHE A 126 -17.10 6.26 -5.56
C PHE A 126 -16.42 7.64 -5.53
N GLU A 127 -16.87 8.58 -6.36
CA GLU A 127 -16.35 9.96 -6.36
C GLU A 127 -16.59 10.63 -5.00
N THR A 128 -17.80 10.51 -4.46
CA THR A 128 -18.15 11.08 -3.14
C THR A 128 -17.31 10.45 -2.02
N PHE A 129 -17.14 9.13 -2.07
CA PHE A 129 -16.38 8.35 -1.10
C PHE A 129 -14.88 8.69 -1.14
N THR A 130 -14.27 8.75 -2.33
CA THR A 130 -12.84 9.10 -2.45
C THR A 130 -12.56 10.55 -2.06
N LYS A 131 -13.49 11.48 -2.33
CA LYS A 131 -13.38 12.86 -1.85
C LYS A 131 -13.39 12.96 -0.33
N SER A 132 -14.25 12.22 0.37
CA SER A 132 -14.28 12.26 1.84
C SER A 132 -12.97 11.74 2.45
N PHE A 133 -12.35 10.73 1.85
CA PHE A 133 -11.04 10.22 2.25
C PHE A 133 -9.92 11.21 1.99
N LYS A 134 -9.92 11.85 0.81
CA LYS A 134 -8.91 12.86 0.47
C LYS A 134 -8.99 14.08 1.40
N SER A 135 -10.19 14.50 1.77
CA SER A 135 -10.39 15.58 2.73
C SER A 135 -9.95 15.20 4.15
N ALA A 136 -9.96 13.92 4.52
CA ALA A 136 -9.49 13.49 5.85
C ALA A 136 -7.97 13.48 6.02
N LEU A 137 -7.22 13.60 4.91
CA LEU A 137 -5.75 13.73 4.92
C LEU A 137 -5.26 15.18 5.08
N HIS A 138 -6.16 16.18 5.07
CA HIS A 138 -5.84 17.61 5.06
C HIS A 138 -6.68 18.41 6.05
#